data_AF-A0A2T7PZU2-F1
#
_entry.id   AF-A0A2T7PZU2-F1
#
_cell.length_a   1.000
_cell.length_b   1.000
_cell.length_c   1.000
_cell.angle_alpha   90.00
_cell.angle_beta   90.00
_cell.angle_gamma   90.00
#
_symmetry.space_group_name_H-M   'P 1'
#
loop_
_entity.id
_entity.type
_entity.pdbx_description
1 polymer ?
#
loop_
_entity_poly.entity_id
_entity_poly.type
_entity_poly.pdbx_seq_one_letter_code
_entity_poly.pdbx_strand_id
1 'polypeptide(L)'
;MPKLTEIMLAYNRPFKKFTNYKPQGYKYKIVLPPVLRDYVSERKEKLGKAYCVEEMSIMMACWKQNDFNQQRCSQELAAFHKCVVEAQAAEQAARETLKQGKSLNVGQRMPASQVNKLLKRYPQPPVTIQLK
;
A
#
# COMPACT_ATOMS: atom_id res chain seq x y z
N MET A 1 35.44 39.23 -48.75
CA MET A 1 35.16 38.48 -47.51
C MET A 1 33.66 38.26 -47.44
N PRO A 2 33.17 37.02 -47.33
CA PRO A 2 31.73 36.77 -47.26
C PRO A 2 31.14 37.43 -46.01
N LYS A 3 29.98 38.07 -46.15
CA LYS A 3 29.30 38.76 -45.05
C LYS A 3 28.79 37.72 -44.04
N LEU A 4 28.87 38.04 -42.75
CA LEU A 4 28.44 37.18 -41.64
C LEU A 4 27.00 36.64 -41.82
N THR A 5 26.15 37.41 -42.51
CA THR A 5 24.77 37.05 -42.85
C THR A 5 24.66 35.86 -43.80
N GLU A 6 25.61 35.67 -44.72
CA GLU A 6 25.61 34.53 -45.65
C GLU A 6 26.06 33.22 -44.97
N ILE A 7 26.94 33.33 -43.97
CA ILE A 7 27.39 32.18 -43.17
C ILE A 7 26.27 31.67 -42.25
N MET A 8 25.48 32.59 -41.67
CA MET A 8 24.33 32.25 -40.82
C MET A 8 23.19 31.59 -41.62
N LEU A 9 22.94 32.00 -42.87
CA LEU A 9 21.92 31.39 -43.74
C LEU A 9 22.34 30.01 -44.30
N ALA A 10 23.63 29.71 -44.37
CA ALA A 10 24.15 28.39 -44.74
C ALA A 10 23.92 27.31 -43.66
N TYR A 11 23.58 27.72 -42.42
CA TYR A 11 23.28 26.83 -41.30
C TYR A 11 21.82 26.36 -41.24
N ASN A 12 20.98 26.78 -42.20
CA ASN A 12 19.64 26.22 -42.43
C ASN A 12 19.70 24.90 -43.20
N ARG A 13 20.69 24.02 -42.92
CA ARG A 13 20.48 22.61 -43.23
C ARG A 13 19.41 22.15 -42.23
N PRO A 14 18.23 21.67 -42.65
CA PRO A 14 17.33 21.05 -41.70
C PRO A 14 18.17 19.99 -40.99
N PHE A 15 18.29 20.11 -39.66
CA PHE A 15 18.89 19.07 -38.84
C PHE A 15 18.28 17.78 -39.37
N LYS A 16 19.07 16.92 -40.04
CA LYS A 16 18.55 15.67 -40.57
C LYS A 16 18.00 14.98 -39.33
N LYS A 17 16.68 15.02 -39.16
CA LYS A 17 16.03 14.34 -38.06
C LYS A 17 16.59 12.94 -38.15
N PHE A 18 17.17 12.42 -37.08
CA PHE A 18 17.58 11.02 -37.02
C PHE A 18 16.28 10.21 -37.16
N THR A 19 15.80 10.02 -38.39
CA THR A 19 14.53 9.37 -38.75
C THR A 19 14.65 7.85 -38.70
N ASN A 20 15.84 7.34 -38.34
CA ASN A 20 16.15 5.91 -38.28
C ASN A 20 16.04 5.30 -36.88
N TYR A 21 15.38 5.96 -35.92
CA TYR A 21 14.82 5.25 -34.78
C TYR A 21 13.55 4.53 -35.22
N LYS A 22 13.70 3.32 -35.77
CA LYS A 22 12.58 2.38 -35.74
C LYS A 22 12.32 2.11 -34.26
N PRO A 23 11.11 2.35 -33.73
CA PRO A 23 10.80 1.91 -32.38
C PRO A 23 10.97 0.40 -32.37
N GLN A 24 12.10 -0.07 -31.81
CA GLN A 24 12.27 -1.47 -31.50
C GLN A 24 11.14 -1.74 -30.53
N GLY A 25 10.11 -2.46 -30.99
CA GLY A 25 8.92 -2.74 -30.21
C GLY A 25 9.28 -3.32 -28.85
N TYR A 26 8.32 -3.39 -27.95
CA TYR A 26 8.58 -3.91 -26.61
C TYR A 26 9.24 -5.29 -26.68
N LYS A 27 10.36 -5.46 -25.97
CA LYS A 27 11.13 -6.72 -25.92
C LYS A 27 10.28 -7.89 -25.42
N TYR A 28 9.21 -7.60 -24.69
CA TYR A 28 8.29 -8.56 -24.09
C TYR A 28 6.84 -8.24 -24.47
N LYS A 29 5.99 -9.28 -24.46
CA LYS A 29 4.55 -9.12 -24.64
C LYS A 29 3.97 -8.34 -23.46
N ILE A 30 3.48 -7.13 -23.74
CA ILE A 30 2.81 -6.29 -22.77
C ILE A 30 1.35 -6.73 -22.65
N VAL A 31 0.95 -7.21 -21.48
CA VAL A 31 -0.45 -7.59 -21.21
C VAL A 31 -1.31 -6.36 -20.90
N LEU A 32 -0.75 -5.40 -20.14
CA LEU A 32 -1.41 -4.15 -19.79
C LEU A 32 -0.55 -2.97 -20.24
N PRO A 33 -1.13 -1.92 -20.84
CA PRO A 33 -0.37 -0.76 -21.27
C PRO A 33 0.39 -0.16 -20.07
N PRO A 34 1.65 0.28 -20.26
CA PRO A 34 2.50 0.81 -19.20
C PRO A 34 2.09 2.24 -18.82
N VAL A 35 0.85 2.39 -18.35
CA VAL A 35 0.25 3.65 -17.93
C VAL A 35 -0.08 3.57 -16.44
N LEU A 36 0.20 4.65 -15.72
CA LEU A 36 -0.15 4.77 -14.31
C LEU A 36 -1.67 4.88 -14.16
N ARG A 37 -2.22 4.19 -13.14
CA ARG A 37 -3.62 4.32 -12.74
C ARG A 37 -3.76 5.46 -11.73
N ASP A 38 -4.96 6.02 -11.62
CA ASP A 38 -5.28 7.07 -10.63
C ASP A 38 -5.55 6.53 -9.21
N TYR A 39 -5.21 5.26 -8.96
CA TYR A 39 -5.34 4.63 -7.66
C TYR A 39 -4.29 3.55 -7.45
N VAL A 40 -4.02 3.28 -6.17
CA VAL A 40 -3.17 2.20 -5.68
C VAL A 40 -4.07 1.19 -4.96
N SER A 41 -3.70 -0.09 -5.04
CA SER A 41 -4.39 -1.17 -4.33
C SER A 41 -4.34 -0.95 -2.82
N GLU A 42 -5.50 -0.98 -2.16
CA GLU A 42 -5.57 -0.92 -0.71
C GLU A 42 -5.21 -2.29 -0.10
N ARG A 43 -4.11 -2.33 0.67
CA ARG A 43 -3.75 -3.49 1.46
C ARG A 43 -4.42 -3.38 2.82
N LYS A 44 -5.28 -4.34 3.16
CA LYS A 44 -5.73 -4.53 4.54
C LYS A 44 -4.56 -5.10 5.33
N GLU A 45 -4.01 -4.34 6.26
CA GLU A 45 -3.07 -4.89 7.24
C GLU A 45 -3.84 -5.89 8.10
N LYS A 46 -3.45 -7.16 8.00
CA LYS A 46 -3.93 -8.18 8.93
C LYS A 46 -3.15 -7.98 10.22
N LEU A 47 -3.86 -7.71 11.31
CA LEU A 47 -3.30 -7.79 12.65
C LEU A 47 -2.96 -9.26 12.91
N GLY A 48 -1.73 -9.66 12.58
CA GLY A 48 -1.33 -11.06 12.46
C GLY A 48 -1.06 -11.77 13.78
N LYS A 49 -1.46 -11.20 14.92
CA LYS A 49 -1.18 -11.76 16.25
C LYS A 49 -2.49 -12.17 16.91
N ALA A 50 -2.55 -13.43 17.34
CA ALA A 50 -3.60 -13.87 18.25
C ALA A 50 -3.40 -13.15 19.59
N TYR A 51 -4.45 -12.49 20.07
CA TYR A 51 -4.43 -11.81 21.36
C TYR A 51 -4.66 -12.83 22.48
N CYS A 52 -4.13 -12.56 23.68
CA CYS A 52 -4.42 -13.32 24.90
C CYS A 52 -4.00 -14.80 24.90
N VAL A 53 -3.00 -15.17 24.10
CA VAL A 53 -2.50 -16.56 24.04
C VAL A 53 -1.92 -17.02 25.37
N GLU A 54 -1.25 -16.12 26.10
CA GLU A 54 -0.64 -16.40 27.40
C GLU A 54 -1.72 -16.74 28.45
N GLU A 55 -2.69 -15.84 28.64
CA GLU A 55 -3.83 -16.05 29.55
C GLU A 55 -4.63 -17.29 29.18
N MET A 56 -4.82 -17.54 27.88
CA MET A 56 -5.49 -18.76 27.40
C MET A 56 -4.72 -20.02 27.82
N SER A 57 -3.38 -19.99 27.76
CA SER A 57 -2.56 -21.14 28.16
C SER A 57 -2.65 -21.44 29.66
N ILE A 58 -2.71 -20.41 30.51
CA ILE A 58 -2.83 -20.55 31.97
C ILE A 58 -4.22 -21.10 32.34
N MET A 59 -5.28 -20.56 31.74
CA MET A 59 -6.64 -21.06 31.93
C MET A 59 -6.76 -22.54 31.53
N MET A 60 -6.16 -22.94 30.40
CA MET A 60 -6.14 -24.33 29.94
C MET A 60 -5.37 -25.25 30.88
N ALA A 61 -4.27 -24.77 31.47
CA ALA A 61 -3.51 -25.53 32.46
C ALA A 61 -4.36 -25.78 33.73
N CYS A 62 -5.08 -24.77 34.21
CA CYS A 62 -5.98 -24.93 35.35
C CYS A 62 -7.13 -25.90 35.04
N TRP A 63 -7.74 -25.79 33.86
CA TRP A 63 -8.80 -26.70 33.43
C TRP A 63 -8.34 -28.15 33.37
N LYS A 64 -7.13 -28.40 32.87
CA LYS A 64 -6.56 -29.75 32.81
C LYS A 64 -6.37 -30.39 34.19
N GLN A 65 -6.07 -29.58 35.21
CA GLN A 65 -5.87 -30.06 36.59
C GLN A 65 -7.19 -30.28 37.35
N ASN A 66 -8.26 -29.61 36.93
CA ASN A 66 -9.52 -29.51 37.68
C ASN A 66 -10.73 -30.05 36.89
N ASP A 67 -10.51 -30.96 35.93
CA ASP A 67 -11.55 -31.54 35.08
C ASP A 67 -12.47 -30.48 34.45
N PHE A 68 -11.88 -29.38 33.98
CA PHE A 68 -12.58 -28.25 33.34
C PHE A 68 -13.63 -27.57 34.25
N ASN A 69 -13.51 -27.70 35.56
CA ASN A 69 -14.38 -27.01 36.50
C ASN A 69 -14.08 -25.50 36.54
N GLN A 70 -15.00 -24.72 35.99
CA GLN A 70 -14.90 -23.26 35.89
C GLN A 70 -14.84 -22.55 37.25
N GLN A 71 -15.50 -23.08 38.29
CA GLN A 71 -15.51 -22.45 39.60
C GLN A 71 -14.11 -22.48 40.24
N ARG A 72 -13.39 -23.59 40.06
CA ARG A 72 -12.02 -23.76 40.56
C ARG A 72 -10.99 -22.91 39.80
N CYS A 73 -11.28 -22.58 38.54
CA CYS A 73 -10.42 -21.78 37.66
C CYS A 73 -10.96 -20.36 37.44
N SER A 74 -11.77 -19.84 38.36
CA SER A 74 -12.45 -18.54 38.23
C SER A 74 -11.47 -17.37 38.11
N GLN A 75 -10.31 -17.44 38.78
CA GLN A 75 -9.27 -16.43 38.68
C GLN A 75 -8.65 -16.35 37.28
N GLU A 76 -8.24 -17.50 36.72
CA GLU A 76 -7.64 -17.57 35.38
C GLU A 76 -8.65 -17.20 34.29
N LEU A 77 -9.92 -17.57 34.49
CA LEU A 77 -11.00 -17.18 33.59
C LEU A 77 -11.22 -15.66 33.61
N ALA A 78 -11.20 -15.03 34.78
CA ALA A 78 -11.32 -13.59 34.91
C ALA A 78 -10.14 -12.84 34.26
N ALA A 79 -8.91 -13.36 34.39
CA ALA A 79 -7.73 -12.81 33.74
C ALA A 79 -7.83 -12.89 32.20
N PHE A 80 -8.21 -14.05 31.67
CA PHE A 80 -8.47 -14.23 30.24
C PHE A 80 -9.53 -13.26 29.71
N HIS A 81 -10.66 -13.12 30.40
CA HIS A 81 -11.72 -12.20 29.99
C HIS A 81 -11.28 -10.75 29.99
N LYS A 82 -10.50 -10.31 30.98
CA LYS A 82 -9.93 -8.95 30.99
C LYS A 82 -9.07 -8.70 29.75
N CYS A 83 -8.16 -9.61 29.44
CA CYS A 83 -7.34 -9.50 28.23
C CYS A 83 -8.21 -9.44 26.95
N VAL A 84 -9.26 -10.26 26.85
CA VAL A 84 -10.15 -10.25 25.68
C VAL A 84 -10.85 -8.90 25.51
N VAL A 85 -11.34 -8.30 26.59
CA VAL A 85 -11.99 -6.98 26.55
C VAL A 85 -11.00 -5.90 26.12
N GLU A 86 -9.79 -5.91 26.68
CA GLU A 86 -8.73 -4.96 26.30
C GLU A 86 -8.31 -5.13 24.84
N ALA A 87 -8.16 -6.37 24.38
CA ALA A 87 -7.81 -6.68 22.99
C ALA A 87 -8.90 -6.21 22.01
N GLN A 88 -10.18 -6.41 22.35
CA GLN A 88 -11.30 -5.93 21.54
C GLN A 88 -11.33 -4.39 21.48
N ALA A 89 -11.10 -3.71 22.61
CA ALA A 89 -11.04 -2.25 22.65
C ALA A 89 -9.86 -1.72 21.81
N ALA A 90 -8.68 -2.32 21.93
CA ALA A 90 -7.51 -1.97 21.14
C ALA A 90 -7.74 -2.18 19.63
N GLU A 91 -8.39 -3.28 19.24
CA GLU A 91 -8.71 -3.54 17.83
C GLU A 91 -9.70 -2.51 17.27
N GLN A 92 -10.72 -2.13 18.04
CA GLN A 92 -11.67 -1.08 17.65
C GLN A 92 -10.96 0.27 17.46
N ALA A 93 -10.11 0.68 18.41
CA ALA A 93 -9.33 1.91 18.30
C ALA A 93 -8.38 1.90 17.09
N ALA A 94 -7.72 0.76 16.81
CA ALA A 94 -6.89 0.59 15.62
C ALA A 94 -7.72 0.70 14.33
N ARG A 95 -8.91 0.10 14.28
CA ARG A 95 -9.81 0.21 13.11
C ARG A 95 -10.28 1.65 12.88
N GLU A 96 -10.56 2.38 13.95
CA GLU A 96 -10.98 3.79 13.87
C GLU A 96 -9.86 4.70 13.37
N THR A 97 -8.65 4.54 13.88
CA THR A 97 -7.47 5.31 13.41
C THR A 97 -7.17 5.03 11.94
N LEU A 98 -7.31 3.79 11.48
CA LEU A 98 -7.18 3.42 10.06
C LEU A 98 -8.28 4.07 9.19
N LYS A 99 -9.54 4.10 9.65
CA LYS A 99 -10.63 4.81 8.95
C LYS A 99 -10.35 6.31 8.82
N GLN A 100 -9.77 6.91 9.85
CA GLN A 100 -9.36 8.31 9.83
C GLN A 100 -8.17 8.56 8.87
N GLY A 101 -7.55 7.51 8.33
CA GLY A 101 -6.45 7.61 7.37
C GLY A 101 -5.16 8.15 7.98
N LYS A 102 -5.02 8.08 9.30
CA LYS A 102 -3.79 8.49 9.99
C LYS A 102 -2.77 7.37 9.88
N SER A 103 -1.54 7.70 9.48
CA SER A 103 -0.42 6.75 9.57
C SER A 103 -0.12 6.50 11.04
N LEU A 104 -0.19 5.23 11.47
CA LEU A 104 0.08 4.83 12.84
C LEU A 104 1.53 5.13 13.29
N ASN A 105 2.46 5.35 12.34
CA ASN A 105 3.87 5.62 12.61
C ASN A 105 4.41 6.79 11.77
N VAL A 106 5.06 7.75 12.41
CA VAL A 106 5.80 8.86 11.77
C VAL A 106 7.02 8.26 11.06
N GLY A 107 7.15 8.47 9.74
CA GLY A 107 8.26 7.96 8.92
C GLY A 107 7.97 6.68 8.13
N GLN A 108 6.78 6.08 8.26
CA GLN A 108 6.34 4.97 7.42
C GLN A 108 5.57 5.45 6.17
N ARG A 109 5.43 4.57 5.17
CA ARG A 109 4.66 4.85 3.94
C ARG A 109 3.24 5.30 4.27
N MET A 110 2.73 6.31 3.56
CA MET A 110 1.35 6.77 3.71
C MET A 110 0.36 5.62 3.44
N PRO A 111 -0.78 5.56 4.18
CA PRO A 111 -1.81 4.57 3.91
C PRO A 111 -2.38 4.76 2.49
N ALA A 112 -2.67 3.64 1.83
CA ALA A 112 -3.17 3.64 0.44
C ALA A 112 -4.45 4.50 0.28
N SER A 113 -5.29 4.59 1.31
CA SER A 113 -6.47 5.45 1.32
C SER A 113 -6.13 6.94 1.19
N GLN A 114 -5.05 7.40 1.84
CA GLN A 114 -4.57 8.77 1.74
C GLN A 114 -3.93 9.03 0.37
N VAL A 115 -3.14 8.07 -0.13
CA VAL A 115 -2.57 8.14 -1.49
C VAL A 115 -3.68 8.21 -2.54
N ASN A 116 -4.73 7.39 -2.42
CA ASN A 116 -5.86 7.39 -3.34
C ASN A 116 -6.65 8.70 -3.31
N LYS A 117 -6.78 9.34 -2.14
CA LYS A 117 -7.36 10.70 -2.05
C LYS A 117 -6.49 11.73 -2.78
N LEU A 118 -5.17 11.61 -2.69
CA LEU A 118 -4.23 12.49 -3.41
C LEU A 118 -4.30 12.28 -4.92
N LEU A 119 -4.23 11.03 -5.38
CA LEU A 119 -4.25 10.70 -6.82
C LEU A 119 -5.56 11.11 -7.49
N LYS A 120 -6.69 11.02 -6.79
CA LYS A 120 -7.98 11.54 -7.30
C LYS A 120 -7.99 13.06 -7.53
N ARG A 121 -7.17 13.82 -6.81
CA ARG A 121 -7.06 15.28 -7.02
C ARG A 121 -6.19 15.63 -8.22
N TYR A 122 -5.25 14.76 -8.57
CA TYR A 122 -4.29 14.95 -9.64
C TYR A 122 -4.25 13.71 -10.55
N PRO A 123 -5.31 13.48 -11.36
CA PRO A 123 -5.37 12.33 -12.22
C PRO A 123 -4.31 12.41 -13.33
N GLN A 124 -3.88 11.25 -13.82
CA GLN A 124 -3.00 11.17 -14.97
C GLN A 124 -3.74 11.59 -16.24
N PRO A 125 -3.07 12.28 -17.18
CA PRO A 125 -3.69 12.62 -18.45
C PRO A 125 -4.03 11.34 -19.22
N PRO A 126 -5.16 11.31 -19.97
CA PRO A 126 -5.56 10.13 -20.72
C PRO A 126 -4.51 9.83 -21.80
N VAL A 127 -3.81 8.70 -21.68
CA VAL A 127 -2.81 8.26 -22.65
C VAL A 127 -3.47 7.35 -23.68
N THR A 128 -3.53 7.77 -24.94
CA THR A 128 -3.92 6.93 -26.07
C THR A 128 -2.71 6.11 -26.55
N ILE A 129 -2.44 4.98 -25.90
CA ILE A 129 -1.42 4.03 -26.39
C ILE A 129 -2.10 3.04 -27.35
N GLN A 130 -1.83 3.16 -28.64
CA GLN A 130 -2.21 2.17 -29.64
C GLN A 130 -1.19 1.02 -29.60
N LEU A 131 -1.56 -0.11 -29.00
CA LEU A 131 -0.74 -1.33 -29.02
C LEU A 131 -0.99 -2.02 -30.38
N LYS A 132 0.05 -2.15 -31.21
CA LYS A 132 0.03 -2.92 -32.47
C LYS A 132 0.39 -4.37 -32.23
#